data_AF-A0A0E1W6B1-F1
#
_entry.id   AF-A0A0E1W6B1-F1
#
_cell.length_a   1.000
_cell.length_b   1.000
_cell.length_c   1.000
_cell.angle_alpha   90.00
_cell.angle_beta   90.00
_cell.angle_gamma   90.00
#
_symmetry.space_group_name_H-M   'P 1'
#
loop_
_entity.id
_entity.type
_entity.pdbx_description
1 polymer ?
#
loop_
_entity_poly.entity_id
_entity_poly.type
_entity_poly.pdbx_seq_one_letter_code
_entity_poly.pdbx_strand_id
1 'polypeptide(L)'
;MSPLPTTTPTPPLQVVTAAFPKGGGALPGLGQTLSPSGMSGAAQLSIALPLPPVRLAPALALTYHSQQGNGPFGLGVALTLPTLARQTSRGTPSYADGRDVFVFEGDELVPDAAGPTEVDNERLTRYHMRHEGRFDYLELHQPLTPADAPAPAWWRVWRADGRCEVFGRCAAARTAVPGNPAQVLEWHLEETVSPHGEHVYYSYAP
;
A
#
# COMPACT_ATOMS: atom_id res chain seq x y z
N MET A 1 28.39 11.50 -26.08
CA MET A 1 27.54 10.41 -25.57
C MET A 1 28.43 9.52 -24.70
N SER A 2 28.34 9.66 -23.38
CA SER A 2 29.10 8.79 -22.45
C SER A 2 28.29 7.54 -22.13
N PRO A 3 28.88 6.34 -22.16
CA PRO A 3 28.16 5.11 -21.80
C PRO A 3 27.82 5.11 -20.30
N LEU A 4 26.62 4.63 -19.95
CA LEU A 4 26.22 4.42 -18.56
C LEU A 4 27.09 3.33 -17.91
N PRO A 5 27.56 3.51 -16.66
CA PRO A 5 28.27 2.47 -15.94
C PRO A 5 27.34 1.29 -15.65
N THR A 6 27.70 0.10 -16.13
CA THR A 6 26.84 -1.11 -16.17
C THR A 6 27.16 -2.13 -15.07
N THR A 7 27.69 -1.71 -13.93
CA THR A 7 28.00 -2.67 -12.86
C THR A 7 27.50 -2.14 -11.52
N THR A 8 26.30 -2.55 -11.13
CA THR A 8 25.87 -2.50 -9.73
C THR A 8 26.76 -3.48 -8.95
N PRO A 9 27.54 -3.02 -7.96
CA PRO A 9 28.44 -3.91 -7.22
C PRO A 9 27.62 -4.95 -6.45
N THR A 10 27.82 -6.23 -6.76
CA THR A 10 27.24 -7.32 -5.98
C THR A 10 27.88 -7.30 -4.58
N PRO A 11 27.10 -7.17 -3.50
CA PRO A 11 27.65 -7.25 -2.15
C PRO A 11 28.32 -8.62 -1.94
N PRO A 12 29.48 -8.67 -1.28
CA PRO A 12 30.18 -9.93 -1.05
C PRO A 12 29.34 -10.87 -0.19
N LEU A 13 29.35 -12.15 -0.52
CA LEU A 13 28.69 -13.20 0.26
C LEU A 13 29.21 -13.16 1.71
N GLN A 14 28.31 -12.96 2.67
CA GLN A 14 28.65 -12.95 4.09
C GLN A 14 28.38 -14.31 4.72
N VAL A 15 29.38 -14.87 5.40
CA VAL A 15 29.21 -16.07 6.22
C VAL A 15 28.63 -15.66 7.57
N VAL A 16 27.40 -16.08 7.83
CA VAL A 16 26.73 -15.83 9.12
C VAL A 16 27.28 -16.82 10.15
N THR A 17 27.95 -16.32 11.19
CA THR A 17 28.45 -17.13 12.31
C THR A 17 27.65 -16.86 13.57
N ALA A 18 27.39 -17.90 14.36
CA ALA A 18 26.68 -17.75 15.63
C ALA A 18 27.60 -17.08 16.66
N ALA A 19 27.14 -15.97 17.25
CA ALA A 19 27.85 -15.26 18.30
C ALA A 19 26.86 -14.71 19.34
N PHE A 20 27.32 -14.59 20.59
CA PHE A 20 26.55 -13.89 21.60
C PHE A 20 26.47 -12.39 21.29
N PRO A 21 25.37 -11.72 21.66
CA PRO A 21 25.32 -10.26 21.58
C PRO A 21 26.43 -9.68 22.45
N LYS A 22 27.22 -8.78 21.87
CA LYS A 22 28.22 -8.02 22.63
C LYS A 22 27.47 -7.14 23.64
N GLY A 23 28.00 -7.02 24.86
CA GLY A 23 27.35 -6.33 25.98
C GLY A 23 26.91 -4.90 25.64
N GLY A 24 25.84 -4.45 26.30
CA GLY A 24 25.22 -3.13 26.12
C GLY A 24 25.87 -2.01 26.93
N GLY A 25 25.39 -0.78 26.71
CA GLY A 25 25.84 0.43 27.41
C GLY A 25 25.12 1.71 26.96
N ALA A 26 24.54 1.71 25.75
CA ALA A 26 23.65 2.77 25.28
C ALA A 26 22.19 2.43 25.60
N LEU A 27 21.42 3.45 25.96
CA LEU A 27 19.95 3.39 26.06
C LEU A 27 19.36 4.05 24.80
N PRO A 28 19.13 3.29 23.72
CA PRO A 28 18.51 3.84 22.51
C PRO A 28 17.05 4.21 22.78
N GLY A 29 16.60 5.35 22.26
CA GLY A 29 15.17 5.67 22.18
C GLY A 29 14.45 4.85 21.10
N LEU A 30 13.18 5.15 20.86
CA LEU A 30 12.34 4.44 19.86
C LEU A 30 12.67 4.75 18.39
N GLY A 31 13.83 5.34 18.09
CA GLY A 31 14.20 5.72 16.72
C GLY A 31 13.34 6.85 16.12
N GLN A 32 12.73 7.68 16.96
CA GLN A 32 11.88 8.78 16.51
C GLN A 32 12.64 9.76 15.61
N THR A 33 12.05 10.10 14.47
CA THR A 33 12.64 11.04 13.51
C THR A 33 11.74 12.25 13.37
N LEU A 34 12.26 13.42 13.70
CA LEU A 34 11.63 14.71 13.43
C LEU A 34 12.16 15.24 12.10
N SER A 35 11.27 15.49 11.15
CA SER A 35 11.63 16.01 9.83
C SER A 35 10.78 17.22 9.48
N PRO A 36 11.36 18.34 9.01
CA PRO A 36 10.56 19.38 8.38
C PRO A 36 9.97 18.80 7.08
N SER A 37 8.69 19.06 6.80
CA SER A 37 7.99 18.51 5.61
C SER A 37 8.33 19.25 4.31
N GLY A 38 9.58 19.70 4.16
CA GLY A 38 10.08 20.44 3.01
C GLY A 38 9.26 21.70 2.70
N MET A 39 8.79 21.83 1.45
CA MET A 39 8.09 23.01 0.92
C MET A 39 6.72 23.29 1.55
N SER A 40 6.11 22.31 2.24
CA SER A 40 4.76 22.49 2.81
C SER A 40 4.76 23.21 4.16
N GLY A 41 5.93 23.37 4.80
CA GLY A 41 6.07 24.05 6.09
C GLY A 41 5.39 23.35 7.27
N ALA A 42 4.90 22.11 7.09
CA ALA A 42 4.30 21.31 8.15
C ALA A 42 5.37 20.71 9.08
N ALA A 43 4.95 20.41 10.30
CA ALA A 43 5.74 19.60 11.21
C ALA A 43 5.38 18.12 11.00
N GLN A 44 6.41 17.27 10.84
CA GLN A 44 6.25 15.83 10.70
C GLN A 44 7.13 15.09 11.71
N LEU A 45 6.54 14.11 12.39
CA LEU A 45 7.23 13.20 13.31
C LEU A 45 6.86 11.76 12.94
N SER A 46 7.84 10.87 12.91
CA SER A 46 7.62 9.43 12.68
C SER A 46 8.20 8.62 13.84
N ILE A 47 7.39 7.72 14.37
CA ILE A 47 7.75 6.76 15.42
C ILE A 47 7.50 5.35 14.88
N ALA A 48 8.57 4.64 14.53
CA ALA A 48 8.49 3.25 14.10
C ALA A 48 8.02 2.35 15.25
N LEU A 49 7.09 1.44 14.97
CA LEU A 49 6.66 0.47 15.97
C LEU A 49 7.73 -0.61 16.12
N PRO A 50 8.21 -0.88 17.36
CA PRO A 50 9.21 -1.92 17.59
C PRO A 50 8.55 -3.29 17.41
N LEU A 51 8.78 -3.90 16.26
CA LEU A 51 8.34 -5.26 15.96
C LEU A 51 9.47 -6.26 16.20
N PRO A 52 9.15 -7.49 16.64
CA PRO A 52 10.15 -8.53 16.78
C PRO A 52 10.80 -8.84 15.41
N PRO A 53 12.07 -9.25 15.39
CA PRO A 53 12.72 -9.65 14.15
C PRO A 53 12.05 -10.92 13.62
N VAL A 54 11.29 -10.75 12.53
CA VAL A 54 10.64 -11.82 11.79
C VAL A 54 11.13 -11.80 10.36
N ARG A 55 10.90 -12.91 9.63
CA ARG A 55 11.31 -13.09 8.24
C ARG A 55 10.79 -11.98 7.32
N LEU A 56 9.47 -11.74 7.38
CA LEU A 56 8.80 -10.63 6.73
C LEU A 56 8.09 -9.81 7.81
N ALA A 57 8.62 -8.62 8.11
CA ALA A 57 8.05 -7.72 9.10
C ALA A 57 7.31 -6.58 8.38
N PRO A 58 6.07 -6.22 8.78
CA PRO A 58 5.41 -5.04 8.24
C PRO A 58 6.13 -3.77 8.71
N ALA A 59 6.32 -2.81 7.81
CA ALA A 59 6.85 -1.50 8.16
C ALA A 59 5.73 -0.64 8.76
N LEU A 60 5.57 -0.68 10.07
CA LEU A 60 4.55 0.10 10.79
C LEU A 60 5.18 1.29 11.50
N ALA A 61 4.59 2.48 11.31
CA ALA A 61 5.00 3.69 12.01
C ALA A 61 3.80 4.57 12.34
N LEU A 62 3.79 5.12 13.55
CA LEU A 62 2.90 6.25 13.89
C LEU A 62 3.51 7.51 13.31
N THR A 63 2.76 8.18 12.44
CA THR A 63 3.16 9.43 11.80
C THR A 63 2.28 10.56 12.31
N TYR A 64 2.91 11.62 12.79
CA TYR A 64 2.25 12.90 13.05
C TYR A 64 2.50 13.86 11.90
N HIS A 65 1.46 14.56 11.46
CA HIS A 65 1.53 15.64 10.48
C HIS A 65 0.61 16.79 10.92
N SER A 66 1.16 18.00 11.07
CA SER A 66 0.41 19.13 11.66
C SER A 66 -0.80 19.61 10.84
N GLN A 67 -0.87 19.25 9.56
CA GLN A 67 -2.01 19.57 8.68
C GLN A 67 -2.97 18.38 8.48
N GLN A 68 -2.70 17.24 9.12
CA GLN A 68 -3.58 16.08 9.05
C GLN A 68 -4.76 16.27 10.02
N GLY A 69 -5.94 15.81 9.58
CA GLY A 69 -7.18 15.90 10.35
C GLY A 69 -7.22 14.94 11.55
N ASN A 70 -8.42 14.77 12.08
CA ASN A 70 -8.65 13.83 13.18
C ASN A 70 -8.69 12.38 12.66
N GLY A 71 -8.22 11.44 13.49
CA GLY A 71 -8.21 10.02 13.18
C GLY A 71 -8.26 9.15 14.43
N PRO A 72 -8.18 7.81 14.29
CA PRO A 72 -8.30 6.89 15.42
C PRO A 72 -7.19 7.04 16.49
N PHE A 73 -6.06 7.65 16.13
CA PHE A 73 -4.94 7.92 17.03
C PHE A 73 -4.89 9.37 17.54
N GLY A 74 -5.95 10.15 17.29
CA GLY A 74 -6.05 11.56 17.66
C GLY A 74 -5.76 12.52 16.51
N LEU A 75 -5.72 13.82 16.84
CA LEU A 75 -5.55 14.88 15.86
C LEU A 75 -4.13 14.86 15.26
N GLY A 76 -4.06 14.78 13.94
CA GLY A 76 -2.80 14.85 13.21
C GLY A 76 -1.93 13.61 13.34
N VAL A 77 -2.39 12.54 13.99
CA VAL A 77 -1.66 11.28 14.16
C VAL A 77 -2.35 10.17 13.39
N ALA A 78 -1.58 9.40 12.61
CA ALA A 78 -2.07 8.27 11.86
C ALA A 78 -1.10 7.09 11.91
N LEU A 79 -1.64 5.87 11.84
CA LEU A 79 -0.92 4.67 11.45
C LEU A 79 -1.20 4.48 9.95
N THR A 80 -0.24 4.83 9.10
CA THR A 80 -0.49 4.83 7.64
C THR A 80 -0.11 3.47 7.06
N LEU A 81 -1.11 2.76 6.54
CA LEU A 81 -0.93 1.58 5.69
C LEU A 81 -1.23 1.97 4.23
N PRO A 82 -0.65 1.26 3.25
CA PRO A 82 -1.07 1.42 1.86
C PRO A 82 -2.56 1.15 1.70
N THR A 83 -3.25 2.05 1.01
CA THR A 83 -4.69 1.96 0.73
C THR A 83 -4.93 2.45 -0.69
N LEU A 84 -5.76 1.73 -1.43
CA LEU A 84 -6.31 2.17 -2.71
C LEU A 84 -7.67 2.82 -2.47
N ALA A 85 -7.92 3.98 -3.08
CA ALA A 85 -9.17 4.71 -2.87
C ALA A 85 -9.68 5.33 -4.17
N ARG A 86 -10.98 5.56 -4.26
CA ARG A 86 -11.53 6.46 -5.29
C ARG A 86 -11.20 7.91 -4.93
N GLN A 87 -10.86 8.70 -5.93
CA GLN A 87 -10.56 10.12 -5.76
C GLN A 87 -11.81 10.89 -5.35
N THR A 88 -11.75 11.57 -4.20
CA THR A 88 -12.84 12.42 -3.69
C THR A 88 -12.53 13.92 -3.76
N SER A 89 -11.28 14.29 -4.06
CA SER A 89 -10.83 15.69 -4.09
C SER A 89 -11.42 16.52 -5.24
N ARG A 90 -11.94 15.87 -6.29
CA ARG A 90 -12.54 16.53 -7.47
C ARG A 90 -14.05 16.31 -7.60
N GLY A 91 -14.69 15.83 -6.54
CA GLY A 91 -16.13 15.56 -6.50
C GLY A 91 -16.45 14.18 -5.94
N THR A 92 -17.73 13.88 -5.90
CA THR A 92 -18.23 12.60 -5.36
C THR A 92 -18.05 11.48 -6.40
N PRO A 93 -17.46 10.33 -6.01
CA PRO A 93 -17.36 9.16 -6.89
C PRO A 93 -18.74 8.70 -7.37
N SER A 94 -18.82 8.32 -8.64
CA SER A 94 -20.04 7.78 -9.26
C SER A 94 -20.23 6.29 -8.99
N TYR A 95 -19.21 5.62 -8.46
CA TYR A 95 -19.10 4.16 -8.31
C TYR A 95 -19.24 3.41 -9.64
N ALA A 96 -18.85 4.08 -10.73
CA ALA A 96 -18.68 3.49 -12.05
C ALA A 96 -17.18 3.51 -12.39
N ASP A 97 -16.55 2.34 -12.39
CA ASP A 97 -15.08 2.21 -12.49
C ASP A 97 -14.47 2.83 -13.75
N GLY A 98 -15.23 2.88 -14.86
CA GLY A 98 -14.79 3.54 -16.08
C GLY A 98 -14.86 5.07 -16.06
N ARG A 99 -15.41 5.69 -15.00
CA ARG A 99 -15.55 7.15 -14.86
C ARG A 99 -14.78 7.70 -13.66
N ASP A 100 -14.70 6.92 -12.60
CA ASP A 100 -14.01 7.33 -11.38
C ASP A 100 -12.49 7.19 -11.55
N VAL A 101 -11.75 8.07 -10.89
CA VAL A 101 -10.28 8.00 -10.82
C VAL A 101 -9.90 7.31 -9.52
N PHE A 102 -8.94 6.39 -9.58
CA PHE A 102 -8.37 5.74 -8.40
C PHE A 102 -7.08 6.44 -7.98
N VAL A 103 -6.76 6.36 -6.70
CA VAL A 103 -5.56 6.93 -6.09
C VAL A 103 -4.87 5.85 -5.27
N PHE A 104 -3.55 5.77 -5.38
CA PHE A 104 -2.71 4.89 -4.58
C PHE A 104 -1.46 5.62 -4.12
N GLU A 105 -1.18 5.55 -2.82
CA GLU A 105 0.00 6.17 -2.19
C GLU A 105 0.22 7.66 -2.56
N GLY A 106 -0.89 8.38 -2.77
CA GLY A 106 -0.89 9.82 -3.05
C GLY A 106 -0.86 10.20 -4.54
N ASP A 107 -0.82 9.23 -5.46
CA ASP A 107 -0.87 9.50 -6.90
C ASP A 107 -2.11 8.92 -7.58
N GLU A 108 -2.54 9.57 -8.66
CA GLU A 108 -3.67 9.12 -9.46
C GLU A 108 -3.27 7.91 -10.31
N LEU A 109 -4.19 6.97 -10.50
CA LEU A 109 -4.00 5.81 -11.36
C LEU A 109 -4.63 6.04 -12.73
N VAL A 110 -3.96 5.56 -13.76
CA VAL A 110 -4.40 5.61 -15.16
C VAL A 110 -4.52 4.18 -15.69
N PRO A 111 -5.67 3.80 -16.29
CA PRO A 111 -5.83 2.47 -16.86
C PRO A 111 -4.92 2.26 -18.08
N ASP A 112 -4.47 1.04 -18.28
CA ASP A 112 -3.66 0.66 -19.44
C ASP A 112 -4.48 0.81 -20.75
N ALA A 113 -3.81 1.27 -21.80
CA ALA A 113 -4.40 1.46 -23.12
C ALA A 113 -4.81 0.12 -23.79
N ALA A 114 -4.21 -1.00 -23.37
CA ALA A 114 -4.60 -2.32 -23.84
C ALA A 114 -6.04 -2.71 -23.47
N GLY A 115 -6.63 -2.02 -22.48
CA GLY A 115 -7.96 -2.31 -21.97
C GLY A 115 -8.02 -3.56 -21.09
N PRO A 116 -9.21 -3.91 -20.59
CA PRO A 116 -9.39 -5.04 -19.68
C PRO A 116 -9.26 -6.38 -20.39
N THR A 117 -8.76 -7.38 -19.67
CA THR A 117 -8.72 -8.80 -20.10
C THR A 117 -9.62 -9.63 -19.20
N GLU A 118 -10.31 -10.63 -19.76
CA GLU A 118 -11.14 -11.55 -18.97
C GLU A 118 -10.40 -12.87 -18.76
N VAL A 119 -10.20 -13.26 -17.50
CA VAL A 119 -9.48 -14.47 -17.07
C VAL A 119 -10.18 -15.03 -15.83
N ASP A 120 -10.36 -16.36 -15.75
CA ASP A 120 -10.91 -17.04 -14.57
C ASP A 120 -12.23 -16.45 -14.01
N ASN A 121 -13.13 -16.04 -14.90
CA ASN A 121 -14.40 -15.39 -14.56
C ASN A 121 -14.23 -14.05 -13.80
N GLU A 122 -13.10 -13.37 -14.00
CA GLU A 122 -12.85 -12.01 -13.59
C GLU A 122 -12.49 -11.14 -14.81
N ARG A 123 -12.83 -9.87 -14.75
CA ARG A 123 -12.32 -8.82 -15.62
C ARG A 123 -11.16 -8.14 -14.91
N LEU A 124 -9.98 -8.20 -15.51
CA LEU A 124 -8.74 -7.62 -15.00
C LEU A 124 -8.43 -6.36 -15.78
N THR A 125 -8.28 -5.24 -15.08
CA THR A 125 -7.82 -3.98 -15.67
C THR A 125 -6.48 -3.60 -15.05
N ARG A 126 -5.46 -3.47 -15.88
CA ARG A 126 -4.15 -2.99 -15.44
C ARG A 126 -4.17 -1.47 -15.27
N TYR A 127 -3.52 -0.99 -14.22
CA TYR A 127 -3.33 0.43 -13.94
C TYR A 127 -1.84 0.77 -13.79
N HIS A 128 -1.51 2.02 -14.05
CA HIS A 128 -0.20 2.63 -13.85
C HIS A 128 -0.35 3.88 -12.99
N MET A 129 0.68 4.25 -12.22
CA MET A 129 0.71 5.55 -11.56
C MET A 129 0.83 6.66 -12.62
N ARG A 130 0.10 7.78 -12.44
CA ARG A 130 0.19 8.94 -13.35
C ARG A 130 1.61 9.50 -13.40
N HIS A 131 2.30 9.54 -12.25
CA HIS A 131 3.69 9.91 -12.13
C HIS A 131 4.51 8.69 -11.72
N GLU A 132 4.93 7.93 -12.71
CA GLU A 132 5.66 6.68 -12.48
C GLU A 132 7.06 6.92 -11.89
N GLY A 133 7.39 6.14 -10.87
CA GLY A 133 8.68 6.21 -10.18
C GLY A 133 9.09 4.95 -9.45
N ARG A 134 8.14 4.05 -9.17
CA ARG A 134 8.38 2.75 -8.50
C ARG A 134 8.29 1.58 -9.46
N PHE A 135 7.57 1.75 -10.57
CA PHE A 135 7.27 0.71 -11.55
C PHE A 135 6.54 -0.48 -10.92
N ASP A 136 5.63 -0.17 -9.99
CA ASP A 136 4.71 -1.15 -9.44
C ASP A 136 3.72 -1.58 -10.53
N TYR A 137 3.28 -2.83 -10.48
CA TYR A 137 2.30 -3.38 -11.40
C TYR A 137 0.97 -3.54 -10.66
N LEU A 138 -0.06 -2.78 -11.07
CA LEU A 138 -1.35 -2.72 -10.40
C LEU A 138 -2.44 -3.34 -11.26
N GLU A 139 -3.27 -4.19 -10.66
CA GLU A 139 -4.44 -4.79 -11.28
C GLU A 139 -5.69 -4.59 -10.43
N LEU A 140 -6.75 -4.13 -11.08
CA LEU A 140 -8.11 -4.15 -10.57
C LEU A 140 -8.78 -5.45 -11.05
N HIS A 141 -9.19 -6.27 -10.10
CA HIS A 141 -9.93 -7.51 -10.34
C HIS A 141 -11.42 -7.28 -10.10
N GLN A 142 -12.22 -7.49 -11.15
CA GLN A 142 -13.67 -7.32 -11.11
C GLN A 142 -14.33 -8.66 -11.42
N PRO A 143 -14.88 -9.36 -10.41
CA PRO A 143 -15.56 -10.62 -10.67
C PRO A 143 -16.72 -10.46 -11.66
N LEU A 144 -16.81 -11.36 -12.65
CA LEU A 144 -17.92 -11.43 -13.59
C LEU A 144 -19.08 -12.17 -12.92
N THR A 145 -19.81 -11.46 -12.07
CA THR A 145 -20.98 -11.99 -11.36
C THR A 145 -22.30 -11.57 -12.00
N PRO A 146 -23.40 -12.32 -11.78
CA PRO A 146 -24.74 -11.91 -12.19
C PRO A 146 -25.09 -10.52 -11.63
N ALA A 147 -25.88 -9.74 -12.38
CA ALA A 147 -26.27 -8.39 -12.01
C ALA A 147 -27.02 -8.31 -10.66
N ASP A 148 -27.70 -9.40 -10.28
CA ASP A 148 -28.51 -9.48 -9.06
C ASP A 148 -27.67 -9.78 -7.80
N ALA A 149 -26.40 -10.16 -7.98
CA ALA A 149 -25.48 -10.48 -6.89
C ALA A 149 -24.04 -10.01 -7.24
N PRO A 150 -23.82 -8.69 -7.39
CA PRO A 150 -22.53 -8.16 -7.77
C PRO A 150 -21.50 -8.43 -6.68
N ALA A 151 -20.42 -9.12 -7.03
CA ALA A 151 -19.27 -9.20 -6.15
C ALA A 151 -18.43 -7.92 -6.26
N PRO A 152 -17.90 -7.44 -5.13
CA PRO A 152 -17.06 -6.26 -5.07
C PRO A 152 -15.72 -6.52 -5.78
N ALA A 153 -15.22 -5.50 -6.47
CA ALA A 153 -13.88 -5.53 -7.02
C ALA A 153 -12.82 -5.53 -5.90
N TRP A 154 -11.62 -5.99 -6.20
CA TRP A 154 -10.47 -6.01 -5.30
C TRP A 154 -9.19 -5.70 -6.09
N TRP A 155 -8.11 -5.36 -5.40
CA TRP A 155 -6.87 -4.99 -6.08
C TRP A 155 -5.72 -5.93 -5.74
N ARG A 156 -4.83 -6.09 -6.72
CA ARG A 156 -3.54 -6.74 -6.57
C ARG A 156 -2.44 -5.79 -7.03
N VAL A 157 -1.40 -5.67 -6.23
CA VAL A 157 -0.23 -4.85 -6.55
C VAL A 157 1.01 -5.70 -6.43
N TRP A 158 1.83 -5.77 -7.48
CA TRP A 158 3.16 -6.31 -7.40
C TRP A 158 4.15 -5.16 -7.32
N ARG A 159 4.91 -5.16 -6.24
CA ARG A 159 5.96 -4.17 -6.00
C ARG A 159 7.19 -4.54 -6.81
N ALA A 160 8.00 -3.54 -7.15
CA ALA A 160 9.25 -3.75 -7.90
C ALA A 160 10.28 -4.65 -7.17
N ASP A 161 10.15 -4.82 -5.84
CA ASP A 161 10.97 -5.74 -5.05
C ASP A 161 10.47 -7.22 -5.10
N GLY A 162 9.41 -7.48 -5.86
CA GLY A 162 8.80 -8.79 -6.06
C GLY A 162 7.74 -9.16 -5.03
N ARG A 163 7.43 -8.30 -4.06
CA ARG A 163 6.30 -8.53 -3.14
C ARG A 163 4.96 -8.44 -3.88
N CYS A 164 4.01 -9.26 -3.47
CA CYS A 164 2.63 -9.18 -3.92
C CYS A 164 1.76 -8.70 -2.76
N GLU A 165 0.93 -7.69 -3.01
CA GLU A 165 0.01 -7.10 -2.05
C GLU A 165 -1.41 -7.24 -2.56
N VAL A 166 -2.32 -7.63 -1.66
CA VAL A 166 -3.75 -7.79 -1.94
C VAL A 166 -4.53 -6.77 -1.12
N PHE A 167 -5.49 -6.09 -1.75
CA PHE A 167 -6.29 -5.06 -1.09
C PHE A 167 -7.78 -5.33 -1.23
N GLY A 168 -8.48 -5.28 -0.08
CA GLY A 168 -9.93 -5.33 0.00
C GLY A 168 -10.59 -6.55 -0.64
N ARG A 169 -9.95 -7.73 -0.55
CA ARG A 169 -10.53 -8.99 -1.05
C ARG A 169 -11.66 -9.45 -0.12
N CYS A 170 -11.45 -9.36 1.19
CA CYS A 170 -12.47 -9.58 2.21
C CYS A 170 -13.33 -8.33 2.45
N ALA A 171 -14.48 -8.51 3.10
CA ALA A 171 -15.38 -7.39 3.42
C ALA A 171 -14.82 -6.45 4.50
N ALA A 172 -14.04 -6.97 5.45
CA ALA A 172 -13.47 -6.18 6.53
C ALA A 172 -12.38 -5.20 6.05
N ALA A 173 -11.67 -5.55 4.97
CA ALA A 173 -10.64 -4.71 4.36
C ALA A 173 -11.20 -3.72 3.33
N ARG A 174 -12.48 -3.36 3.40
CA ARG A 174 -13.14 -2.42 2.49
C ARG A 174 -13.95 -1.37 3.23
N THR A 175 -13.83 -0.13 2.80
CA THR A 175 -14.79 0.93 3.12
C THR A 175 -15.80 0.98 1.97
N ALA A 176 -17.04 0.53 2.19
CA ALA A 176 -18.08 0.49 1.16
C ALA A 176 -19.35 1.24 1.59
N VAL A 177 -20.20 1.59 0.62
CA VAL A 177 -21.48 2.26 0.86
C VAL A 177 -22.38 1.37 1.73
N PRO A 178 -22.95 1.90 2.83
CA PRO A 178 -23.92 1.16 3.64
C PRO A 178 -25.10 0.69 2.78
N GLY A 179 -25.40 -0.61 2.80
CA GLY A 179 -26.47 -1.21 2.01
C GLY A 179 -26.10 -1.56 0.56
N ASN A 180 -24.92 -1.20 0.08
CA ASN A 180 -24.40 -1.63 -1.22
C ASN A 180 -22.90 -1.98 -1.16
N PRO A 181 -22.54 -3.21 -0.76
CA PRO A 181 -21.14 -3.62 -0.56
C PRO A 181 -20.32 -3.69 -1.86
N ALA A 182 -20.95 -3.63 -3.03
CA ALA A 182 -20.27 -3.55 -4.32
C ALA A 182 -19.75 -2.12 -4.61
N GLN A 183 -20.34 -1.10 -3.99
CA GLN A 183 -19.89 0.29 -4.09
C GLN A 183 -18.80 0.57 -3.06
N VAL A 184 -17.58 0.17 -3.41
CA VAL A 184 -16.39 0.32 -2.55
C VAL A 184 -15.74 1.69 -2.79
N LEU A 185 -15.47 2.43 -1.70
CA LEU A 185 -14.74 3.70 -1.70
C LEU A 185 -13.24 3.46 -1.52
N GLU A 186 -12.86 2.59 -0.58
CA GLU A 186 -11.47 2.29 -0.23
C GLU A 186 -11.23 0.79 -0.09
N TRP A 187 -10.08 0.33 -0.56
CA TRP A 187 -9.55 -1.02 -0.42
C TRP A 187 -8.28 -0.96 0.42
N HIS A 188 -8.35 -1.52 1.62
CA HIS A 188 -7.24 -1.55 2.58
C HIS A 188 -6.35 -2.77 2.31
N LEU A 189 -5.05 -2.64 2.58
CA LEU A 189 -4.09 -3.73 2.47
C LEU A 189 -4.52 -4.90 3.35
N GLU A 190 -4.73 -6.08 2.76
CA GLU A 190 -5.18 -7.28 3.46
C GLU A 190 -4.04 -8.27 3.66
N GLU A 191 -3.17 -8.40 2.66
CA GLU A 191 -2.09 -9.37 2.69
C GLU A 191 -0.87 -8.88 1.90
N THR A 192 0.32 -9.15 2.42
CA THR A 192 1.60 -8.99 1.71
C THR A 192 2.33 -10.32 1.68
N VAL A 193 2.77 -10.74 0.50
CA VAL A 193 3.50 -11.98 0.27
C VAL A 193 4.89 -11.68 -0.29
N SER A 194 5.94 -12.22 0.31
CA SER A 194 7.32 -12.08 -0.19
C SER A 194 7.59 -13.04 -1.36
N PRO A 195 8.62 -12.79 -2.19
CA PRO A 195 9.08 -13.73 -3.21
C PRO A 195 9.45 -15.12 -2.67
N HIS A 196 9.69 -15.23 -1.37
CA HIS A 196 10.08 -16.47 -0.69
C HIS A 196 8.88 -17.19 -0.04
N GLY A 197 7.65 -16.70 -0.24
CA GLY A 197 6.42 -17.29 0.32
C GLY A 197 6.21 -16.99 1.80
N GLU A 198 6.74 -15.86 2.30
CA GLU A 198 6.44 -15.38 3.65
C GLU A 198 5.26 -14.42 3.58
N HIS A 199 4.36 -14.45 4.57
CA HIS A 199 3.11 -13.71 4.55
C HIS A 199 2.98 -12.76 5.74
N VAL A 200 2.37 -11.61 5.51
CA VAL A 200 1.82 -10.73 6.55
C VAL A 200 0.36 -10.49 6.23
N TYR A 201 -0.52 -10.73 7.21
CA TYR A 201 -1.96 -10.53 7.08
C TYR A 201 -2.44 -9.39 7.97
N TYR A 202 -3.33 -8.57 7.44
CA TYR A 202 -3.88 -7.38 8.09
C TYR A 202 -5.38 -7.58 8.32
N SER A 203 -5.77 -7.67 9.60
CA SER A 203 -7.17 -7.84 9.99
C SER A 203 -7.76 -6.53 10.49
N TYR A 204 -8.96 -6.22 10.01
CA TYR A 204 -9.69 -5.01 10.35
C TYR A 204 -10.93 -5.33 11.18
N ALA A 205 -11.22 -4.45 12.13
CA ALA A 205 -12.49 -4.44 12.86
C ALA A 205 -13.33 -3.24 12.38
N PRO A 206 -14.66 -3.40 12.25
CA PRO A 206 -15.56 -2.31 11.86
C PRO A 206 -15.68 -1.23 12.95
#